data_AF-A0A1X7UC66-F1
#
_entry.id   AF-A0A1X7UC66-F1
#
_cell.length_a   1.000
_cell.length_b   1.000
_cell.length_c   1.000
_cell.angle_alpha   90.00
_cell.angle_beta   90.00
_cell.angle_gamma   90.00
#
_symmetry.space_group_name_H-M   'P 1'
#
loop_
_entity.id
_entity.type
_entity.pdbx_description
1 polymer ?
#
loop_
_entity_poly.entity_id
_entity_poly.type
_entity_poly.pdbx_seq_one_letter_code
_entity_poly.pdbx_strand_id
1 'polypeptide(L)'
;KVLEQATVDSFITGKIYDQNDVRQCRAIDALTSLIAENMLPLSIVESPSFRKYCHSLDARFVVPSRKHLSTFLLAKKDEAIKSKLKYILAKAEGVSLTLDLWSN
;
A
#
# COMPACT_ATOMS: atom_id res chain seq x y z
N LYS A 1 -19.03 -4.27 -37.01
CA LYS A 1 -18.33 -4.33 -35.70
C LYS A 1 -16.89 -4.75 -36.02
N VAL A 2 -15.96 -3.80 -36.13
CA VAL A 2 -14.56 -4.12 -36.43
C VAL A 2 -13.94 -4.66 -35.13
N LEU A 3 -13.40 -5.86 -35.18
CA LEU A 3 -12.63 -6.44 -34.09
C LEU A 3 -11.27 -5.75 -34.09
N GLU A 4 -11.02 -4.93 -33.07
CA GLU A 4 -9.74 -4.24 -32.91
C GLU A 4 -8.67 -5.27 -32.54
N GLN A 5 -7.69 -5.45 -33.43
CA GLN A 5 -6.64 -6.45 -33.27
C GLN A 5 -5.54 -5.89 -32.36
N ALA A 6 -5.19 -6.65 -31.32
CA ALA A 6 -4.14 -6.27 -30.37
C ALA A 6 -2.77 -6.12 -31.06
N THR A 7 -2.08 -5.01 -30.79
CA THR A 7 -0.76 -4.70 -31.33
C THR A 7 0.34 -5.51 -30.62
N VAL A 8 1.46 -5.75 -31.31
CA VAL A 8 2.59 -6.54 -30.79
C VAL A 8 3.11 -5.98 -29.45
N ASP A 9 3.11 -4.66 -29.26
CA ASP A 9 3.50 -4.02 -28.00
C ASP A 9 2.60 -4.41 -26.82
N SER A 10 1.30 -4.51 -27.06
CA SER A 10 0.32 -4.93 -26.03
C SER A 10 0.47 -6.40 -25.64
N PHE A 11 0.98 -7.24 -26.55
CA PHE A 11 1.35 -8.63 -26.25
C PHE A 11 2.63 -8.73 -25.42
N ILE A 12 3.60 -7.83 -25.64
CA ILE A 12 4.90 -7.85 -24.95
C ILE A 12 4.80 -7.25 -23.54
N THR A 13 4.05 -6.15 -23.36
CA THR A 13 3.97 -5.43 -22.06
C THR A 13 2.95 -6.03 -21.09
N GLY A 14 2.01 -6.83 -21.58
CA GLY A 14 0.96 -7.45 -20.77
C GLY A 14 -0.03 -6.43 -20.19
N LYS A 15 -1.27 -6.85 -19.97
CA LYS A 15 -2.31 -5.98 -19.40
C LYS A 15 -1.93 -5.58 -17.97
N ILE A 16 -2.12 -4.30 -17.63
CA ILE A 16 -2.05 -3.77 -16.26
C ILE A 16 -2.91 -4.64 -15.33
N TYR A 17 -2.44 -4.85 -14.10
CA TYR A 17 -3.19 -5.66 -13.13
C TYR A 17 -4.56 -5.06 -12.81
N ASP A 18 -5.55 -5.94 -12.66
CA ASP A 18 -6.84 -5.57 -12.11
C ASP A 18 -6.72 -5.22 -10.62
N GLN A 19 -7.67 -4.46 -10.08
CA GLN A 19 -7.69 -4.11 -8.66
C GLN A 19 -7.77 -5.34 -7.74
N ASN A 20 -8.39 -6.42 -8.21
CA ASN A 20 -8.52 -7.68 -7.47
C ASN A 20 -7.41 -8.69 -7.79
N ASP A 21 -6.44 -8.34 -8.64
CA ASP A 21 -5.31 -9.21 -8.94
C ASP A 21 -4.48 -9.43 -7.66
N VAL A 22 -4.18 -10.70 -7.35
CA VAL A 22 -3.41 -11.08 -6.16
C VAL A 22 -2.05 -10.37 -6.12
N ARG A 23 -1.40 -10.15 -7.26
CA ARG A 23 -0.11 -9.47 -7.37
C ARG A 23 -0.24 -7.98 -7.04
N GLN A 24 -1.29 -7.34 -7.56
CA GLN A 24 -1.62 -5.94 -7.27
C GLN A 24 -1.91 -5.76 -5.78
N CYS A 25 -2.77 -6.60 -5.20
CA CYS A 25 -3.10 -6.54 -3.77
C CYS A 25 -1.86 -6.74 -2.89
N ARG A 26 -1.01 -7.72 -3.23
CA ARG A 26 0.23 -7.99 -2.49
C ARG A 26 1.22 -6.82 -2.56
N ALA A 27 1.42 -6.25 -3.74
CA ALA A 27 2.30 -5.09 -3.91
C ALA A 27 1.76 -3.85 -3.17
N ILE A 28 0.44 -3.62 -3.19
CA ILE A 28 -0.20 -2.54 -2.43
C ILE A 28 0.00 -2.73 -0.92
N ASP A 29 -0.20 -3.93 -0.38
CA ASP A 29 -0.02 -4.17 1.07
C ASP A 29 1.44 -4.01 1.48
N ALA A 30 2.39 -4.50 0.67
CA ALA A 30 3.82 -4.29 0.91
C ALA A 30 4.19 -2.79 0.89
N LEU A 31 3.70 -2.03 -0.08
CA LEU A 31 3.92 -0.58 -0.15
C LEU A 31 3.29 0.16 1.05
N THR A 32 2.08 -0.23 1.45
CA THR A 32 1.40 0.36 2.60
C THR A 32 2.19 0.10 3.89
N SER A 33 2.75 -1.10 4.03
CA SER A 33 3.63 -1.47 5.16
C SER A 33 4.92 -0.67 5.15
N LEU A 34 5.58 -0.55 3.99
CA LEU A 34 6.80 0.25 3.85
C LEU A 34 6.58 1.70 4.34
N ILE A 35 5.49 2.33 3.90
CA ILE A 35 5.17 3.71 4.29
C ILE A 35 4.85 3.82 5.77
N ALA A 36 4.01 2.93 6.30
CA ALA A 36 3.58 2.97 7.69
C ALA A 36 4.72 2.66 8.67
N GLU A 37 5.52 1.63 8.41
CA GLU A 37 6.58 1.17 9.31
C GLU A 37 7.77 2.14 9.33
N ASN A 38 8.04 2.82 8.22
CA ASN A 38 9.15 3.77 8.10
C ASN A 38 8.71 5.24 8.20
N MET A 39 7.44 5.49 8.55
CA MET A 39 6.86 6.85 8.67
C MET A 39 7.15 7.74 7.45
N LEU A 40 7.11 7.16 6.26
CA LEU A 40 7.41 7.88 5.03
C LEU A 40 6.28 8.87 4.71
N PRO A 41 6.59 10.03 4.10
CA PRO A 41 5.55 10.95 3.68
C PRO A 41 4.67 10.29 2.61
N LEU A 42 3.35 10.45 2.73
CA LEU A 42 2.38 9.88 1.79
C LEU A 42 2.56 10.39 0.36
N SER A 43 3.30 11.49 0.18
CA SER A 43 3.67 12.04 -1.13
C SER A 43 4.58 11.15 -1.95
N ILE A 44 5.24 10.15 -1.37
CA ILE A 44 6.15 9.25 -2.08
C ILE A 44 5.49 8.56 -3.29
N VAL A 45 4.20 8.19 -3.17
CA VAL A 45 3.45 7.54 -4.27
C VAL A 45 3.16 8.44 -5.45
N GLU A 46 3.37 9.75 -5.29
CA GLU A 46 3.23 10.75 -6.36
C GLU A 46 4.56 11.16 -6.98
N SER A 47 5.69 10.78 -6.37
CA SER A 47 7.03 11.05 -6.91
C SER A 47 7.23 10.38 -8.27
N PRO A 48 7.61 11.13 -9.32
CA PRO A 48 7.91 10.56 -10.64
C PRO A 48 9.03 9.51 -10.59
N SER A 49 10.08 9.77 -9.81
CA SER A 49 11.22 8.85 -9.64
C SER A 49 10.80 7.56 -8.95
N PHE A 50 9.92 7.65 -7.94
CA PHE A 50 9.38 6.48 -7.26
C PHE A 50 8.50 5.64 -8.20
N ARG A 51 7.61 6.28 -8.96
CA ARG A 51 6.79 5.58 -9.96
C ARG A 51 7.63 4.89 -11.03
N LYS A 52 8.69 5.56 -11.50
CA LYS A 52 9.64 4.97 -12.45
C LYS A 52 10.36 3.75 -11.85
N TYR A 53 10.76 3.83 -10.58
CA TYR A 53 11.34 2.70 -9.86
C TYR A 53 10.35 1.53 -9.80
N CYS A 54 9.12 1.75 -9.35
CA CYS A 54 8.08 0.70 -9.32
C CYS A 54 7.84 0.08 -10.70
N HIS A 55 7.74 0.90 -11.75
CA HIS A 55 7.54 0.42 -13.12
C HIS A 55 8.73 -0.38 -13.65
N SER A 56 9.96 -0.07 -13.21
CA SER A 56 11.14 -0.87 -13.57
C SER A 56 11.17 -2.24 -12.92
N LEU A 57 10.52 -2.40 -11.75
CA LEU A 57 10.37 -3.69 -11.08
C LEU A 57 9.21 -4.50 -11.66
N ASP A 58 8.06 -3.86 -11.89
CA ASP A 58 6.91 -4.47 -12.54
C ASP A 58 6.10 -3.38 -13.28
N ALA A 59 6.15 -3.40 -14.61
CA ALA A 59 5.46 -2.44 -15.46
C ALA A 59 3.92 -2.52 -15.36
N ARG A 60 3.38 -3.65 -14.88
CA ARG A 60 1.93 -3.86 -14.76
C ARG A 60 1.36 -3.42 -13.43
N PHE A 61 2.22 -3.12 -12.45
CA PHE A 61 1.82 -2.65 -11.13
C PHE A 61 1.31 -1.20 -11.18
N VAL A 62 0.11 -0.97 -10.65
CA VAL A 62 -0.46 0.37 -10.54
C VAL A 62 -0.21 0.91 -9.14
N VAL A 63 0.65 1.93 -9.05
CA VAL A 63 0.86 2.66 -7.78
C VAL A 63 -0.44 3.35 -7.36
N PRO A 64 -0.96 3.11 -6.13
CA PRO A 64 -2.20 3.72 -5.67
C PRO A 64 -2.08 5.24 -5.56
N SER A 65 -3.21 5.95 -5.65
CA SER A 65 -3.23 7.39 -5.40
C SER A 65 -3.00 7.70 -3.92
N ARG A 66 -2.44 8.88 -3.62
CA ARG A 66 -2.26 9.33 -2.23
C ARG A 66 -3.57 9.31 -1.45
N LYS A 67 -4.68 9.73 -2.07
CA LYS A 67 -6.02 9.70 -1.47
C LYS A 67 -6.44 8.29 -1.11
N HIS A 68 -6.34 7.33 -2.04
CA HIS A 68 -6.71 5.94 -1.75
C HIS A 68 -5.84 5.35 -0.64
N LEU A 69 -4.54 5.69 -0.64
CA LEU A 69 -3.61 5.27 0.39
C LEU A 69 -3.96 5.82 1.77
N SER A 70 -4.23 7.13 1.87
CA SER A 70 -4.53 7.78 3.15
C SER A 70 -5.90 7.43 3.71
N THR A 71 -6.93 7.36 2.87
CA THR A 71 -8.32 7.21 3.35
C THR A 71 -8.76 5.76 3.50
N PHE A 72 -8.19 4.84 2.73
CA PHE A 72 -8.65 3.44 2.70
C PHE A 72 -7.57 2.45 3.13
N LEU A 73 -6.41 2.46 2.48
CA LEU A 73 -5.38 1.44 2.73
C LEU A 73 -4.80 1.53 4.14
N LEU A 74 -4.41 2.74 4.56
CA LEU A 74 -3.88 2.95 5.92
C LEU A 74 -4.94 2.74 6.99
N ALA A 75 -6.18 3.19 6.77
CA ALA A 75 -7.28 2.98 7.71
C ALA A 75 -7.55 1.48 7.94
N LYS A 76 -7.61 0.69 6.86
CA LYS A 76 -7.77 -0.76 6.92
C LYS A 76 -6.62 -1.44 7.67
N LYS A 77 -5.38 -0.99 7.45
CA LYS A 77 -4.20 -1.56 8.11
C LYS A 77 -4.16 -1.20 9.60
N ASP A 78 -4.49 0.04 9.94
CA ASP A 78 -4.62 0.51 11.32
C ASP A 78 -5.67 -0.30 12.11
N GLU A 79 -6.84 -0.54 11.51
CA GLU A 79 -7.88 -1.36 12.14
C GLU A 79 -7.41 -2.80 12.40
N ALA A 80 -6.71 -3.41 11.44
CA ALA A 80 -6.15 -4.75 11.60
C ALA A 80 -5.11 -4.81 12.73
N ILE A 81 -4.21 -3.82 12.80
CA ILE A 81 -3.19 -3.71 13.84
C ILE A 81 -3.85 -3.47 15.21
N LYS A 82 -4.80 -2.55 15.31
CA LYS A 82 -5.57 -2.29 16.54
C LYS A 82 -6.28 -3.53 17.04
N SER A 83 -6.89 -4.30 16.13
CA SER A 83 -7.58 -5.55 16.47
C SER A 83 -6.61 -6.58 17.02
N LYS A 84 -5.44 -6.74 16.38
CA LYS A 84 -4.35 -7.61 16.88
C LYS A 84 -3.83 -7.13 18.24
N LEU A 85 -3.61 -5.84 18.43
CA LEU A 85 -3.15 -5.26 19.69
C LEU A 85 -4.16 -5.49 20.81
N LYS A 86 -5.46 -5.25 20.56
CA LYS A 86 -6.52 -5.54 21.54
C LYS A 86 -6.53 -7.00 21.97
N TYR A 87 -6.34 -7.92 21.03
CA TYR A 87 -6.24 -9.35 21.34
C TYR A 87 -5.02 -9.67 22.22
N ILE A 88 -3.86 -9.07 21.94
CA ILE A 88 -2.65 -9.24 22.75
C ILE A 88 -2.86 -8.66 24.16
N LEU A 89 -3.40 -7.45 24.25
CA LEU A 89 -3.66 -6.76 25.52
C LEU A 89 -4.67 -7.51 26.40
N ALA A 90 -5.71 -8.12 25.80
CA ALA A 90 -6.68 -8.94 26.53
C ALA A 90 -6.07 -10.18 27.19
N LYS A 91 -4.88 -10.61 26.73
CA LYS A 91 -4.14 -11.77 27.24
C LYS A 91 -2.94 -11.39 28.12
N ALA A 92 -2.63 -10.10 28.23
CA ALA A 92 -1.49 -9.65 29.01
C ALA A 92 -1.80 -9.76 30.51
N GLU A 93 -0.89 -10.34 31.30
CA GLU A 93 -1.01 -10.46 32.75
C GLU A 93 -0.90 -9.09 33.46
N GLY A 94 -0.15 -8.17 32.85
CA GLY A 94 0.02 -6.81 33.31
C GLY A 94 0.41 -5.88 32.16
N VAL A 95 0.10 -4.60 32.31
CA VAL A 95 0.48 -3.55 31.35
C VAL A 95 1.13 -2.40 32.12
N SER A 96 2.17 -1.80 31.55
CA SER A 96 2.79 -0.58 32.06
C SER A 96 2.53 0.56 31.09
N LEU A 97 2.03 1.68 31.61
CA LEU A 97 1.74 2.87 30.82
C LEU A 97 2.77 3.95 31.19
N THR A 98 3.56 4.36 30.21
CA THR A 98 4.48 5.49 30.34
C THR A 98 3.84 6.72 29.70
N LEU A 99 3.87 7.85 30.40
CA LEU A 99 3.39 9.13 29.90
C LEU A 99 4.60 10.02 29.61
N ASP A 100 4.67 10.56 28.40
CA ASP A 100 5.61 11.59 28.03
C ASP A 100 4.87 12.93 27.95
N LEU A 101 5.33 13.93 28.71
CA LEU A 101 4.66 15.20 28.93
C LEU A 101 5.62 16.35 28.62
N TRP A 102 5.79 16.65 27.34
CA TRP A 102 6.48 17.85 26.89
C TRP A 102 5.47 18.96 26.50
N SER A 103 5.84 20.22 26.71
CA SER A 103 5.12 21.39 26.18
C SER A 103 5.81 21.89 24.91
N ASN A 104 5.01 22.39 23.96
CA ASN A 104 5.51 23.05 22.75
C ASN A 104 5.96 24.49 23.02
#